data_AF-A0A645GMJ0-F1
#
_entry.id   AF-A0A645GMJ0-F1
#
_cell.length_a   1.000
_cell.length_b   1.000
_cell.length_c   1.000
_cell.angle_alpha   90.00
_cell.angle_beta   90.00
_cell.angle_gamma   90.00
#
_symmetry.space_group_name_H-M   'P 1'
#
loop_
_entity.id
_entity.type
_entity.pdbx_description
1 polymer ?
#
loop_
_entity_poly.entity_id
_entity_poly.type
_entity_poly.pdbx_seq_one_letter_code
_entity_poly.pdbx_strand_id
1 'polypeptide(L)' 'MRNSNPAVIPRNHRVEEALEVAVKKGDYTVMERLLKVISKPYDHSKEQIDYFALPETSNRPYRTFCGT' A
#
# COMPACT_ATOMS: atom_id res chain seq x y z
N MET A 1 17.61 13.23 4.69
CA MET A 1 16.37 13.07 3.88
C MET A 1 15.80 11.65 3.94
N ARG A 2 16.59 10.59 3.71
CA ARG A 2 16.10 9.19 3.68
C ARG A 2 15.43 8.68 4.97
N ASN A 3 15.80 9.20 6.14
CA ASN A 3 15.18 8.80 7.41
C ASN A 3 13.94 9.63 7.79
N SER A 4 13.53 10.55 6.92
CA SER A 4 12.38 11.43 7.15
C SER A 4 11.31 11.24 6.08
N ASN A 5 11.73 10.92 4.85
CA ASN A 5 10.84 10.59 3.74
C ASN A 5 10.78 9.06 3.59
N PRO A 6 9.66 8.41 3.99
CA PRO A 6 9.53 6.98 3.84
C PRO A 6 9.58 6.61 2.35
N ALA A 7 10.27 5.52 2.06
CA ALA A 7 10.30 4.92 0.74
C ALA A 7 8.92 4.31 0.41
N VAL A 8 8.29 3.64 1.39
CA VAL A 8 6.98 2.98 1.22
C VAL A 8 5.91 3.61 2.11
N ILE A 9 4.71 3.78 1.56
CA ILE A 9 3.50 4.16 2.29
C ILE A 9 2.38 3.13 2.04
N PRO A 10 1.50 2.87 3.02
CA PRO A 10 0.35 1.99 2.84
C PRO A 10 -0.71 2.65 1.95
N ARG A 11 -0.55 2.58 0.63
CA ARG A 11 -1.52 3.11 -0.33
C ARG A 11 -2.86 2.36 -0.26
N ASN A 12 -3.98 3.07 -0.36
CA ASN A 12 -5.33 2.50 -0.20
C ASN A 12 -5.56 1.22 -1.02
N HIS A 13 -5.20 1.20 -2.30
CA HIS A 13 -5.40 0.02 -3.16
C HIS A 13 -4.67 -1.24 -2.63
N ARG A 14 -3.48 -1.10 -2.03
CA ARG A 14 -2.72 -2.24 -1.45
C ARG A 14 -3.37 -2.73 -0.15
N VAL A 15 -3.94 -1.80 0.63
CA VAL A 15 -4.69 -2.13 1.84
C VAL A 15 -5.99 -2.85 1.47
N GLU A 16 -6.71 -2.34 0.48
CA GLU A 16 -7.92 -2.95 -0.06
C GLU A 16 -7.65 -4.36 -0.61
N GLU A 17 -6.57 -4.56 -1.37
CA GLU A 17 -6.13 -5.87 -1.85
C GLU A 17 -5.91 -6.86 -0.69
N ALA A 18 -5.18 -6.44 0.34
CA ALA A 18 -4.89 -7.27 1.51
C ALA A 18 -6.18 -7.66 2.26
N LEU A 19 -7.09 -6.70 2.45
CA LEU A 19 -8.38 -6.94 3.11
C LEU A 19 -9.29 -7.84 2.29
N GLU A 20 -9.34 -7.64 0.98
CA GLU A 20 -10.18 -8.43 0.08
C GLU A 20 -9.76 -9.90 0.06
N VAL A 21 -8.45 -10.17 -0.03
CA VAL A 21 -7.91 -11.53 -0.02
C VAL A 21 -8.16 -12.20 1.34
N ALA A 22 -7.93 -11.48 2.44
CA ALA A 22 -8.17 -11.98 3.78
C ALA A 22 -9.65 -12.32 4.01
N VAL A 23 -10.58 -11.45 3.62
CA VAL A 23 -12.01 -11.65 3.82
C VAL A 23 -12.57 -12.72 2.88
N LYS A 24 -12.20 -12.72 1.59
CA LYS A 24 -12.78 -13.63 0.60
C LYS A 24 -12.19 -15.03 0.61
N LYS A 25 -10.91 -15.15 0.95
CA LYS A 25 -10.17 -16.43 0.88
C LYS A 25 -9.66 -16.92 2.23
N GLY A 26 -9.79 -16.13 3.29
CA GLY A 26 -9.17 -16.43 4.59
C GLY A 26 -7.64 -16.40 4.54
N ASP A 27 -7.05 -15.81 3.49
CA ASP A 27 -5.62 -15.80 3.25
C ASP A 27 -5.01 -14.47 3.69
N TYR A 28 -4.19 -14.52 4.74
CA TYR A 28 -3.56 -13.35 5.35
C TYR A 28 -2.16 -13.07 4.82
N THR A 29 -1.63 -13.88 3.89
CA THR A 29 -0.25 -13.75 3.39
C THR A 29 0.03 -12.38 2.78
N VAL A 30 -0.95 -11.80 2.06
CA VAL A 30 -0.85 -10.46 1.46
C VAL A 30 -0.77 -9.38 2.55
N MET A 31 -1.59 -9.51 3.60
CA MET A 31 -1.60 -8.60 4.73
C MET A 31 -0.28 -8.65 5.50
N GLU A 32 0.23 -9.85 5.79
CA GLU A 32 1.50 -10.06 6.47
C GLU A 32 2.68 -9.47 5.66
N ARG A 33 2.68 -9.68 4.34
CA ARG A 33 3.69 -9.10 3.45
C ARG A 33 3.66 -7.57 3.46
N LEU A 34 2.45 -6.98 3.42
CA LEU A 34 2.27 -5.53 3.53
C LEU A 34 2.77 -5.02 4.89
N LEU A 35 2.41 -5.67 5.99
CA LEU A 35 2.84 -5.33 7.35
C LEU A 35 4.37 -5.38 7.50
N LYS A 36 5.02 -6.43 6.97
CA LYS A 36 6.47 -6.58 6.98
C LYS A 36 7.15 -5.38 6.30
N VAL A 37 6.64 -4.96 5.15
CA VAL A 37 7.21 -3.85 4.38
C VAL A 37 7.02 -2.50 5.08
N ILE A 38 5.81 -2.21 5.57
CA ILE A 38 5.53 -0.91 6.21
C ILE A 38 6.17 -0.78 7.59
N SER A 39 6.57 -1.89 8.23
CA SER A 39 7.33 -1.87 9.49
C SER A 39 8.73 -1.26 9.32
N LYS A 40 9.26 -1.23 8.08
CA LYS A 40 10.55 -0.64 7.72
C LYS A 40 10.38 0.36 6.58
N PRO A 41 9.62 1.45 6.79
CA PRO A 41 9.14 2.28 5.70
C PRO A 41 10.26 3.09 5.02
N TYR A 42 11.41 3.27 5.67
CA TYR A 42 12.60 3.97 5.17
C TYR A 42 13.63 3.04 4.53
N ASP A 43 13.41 1.73 4.59
CA ASP A 43 14.27 0.78 3.90
C ASP A 43 14.05 0.94 2.38
N HIS A 44 15.13 0.79 1.61
CA HIS A 44 15.12 0.92 0.14
C HIS A 44 15.50 -0.42 -0.49
N SER A 45 15.05 -1.50 0.15
CA SER A 45 15.38 -2.87 -0.23
C SER A 45 14.67 -3.28 -1.53
N LYS A 46 15.21 -4.28 -2.24
CA LYS A 46 14.57 -4.81 -3.46
C LYS A 46 13.20 -5.43 -3.19
N GLU A 47 12.97 -5.93 -1.97
CA GLU A 47 11.67 -6.49 -1.54
C GLU A 47 10.54 -5.46 -1.54
N GLN A 48 10.88 -4.16 -1.50
CA GLN A 48 9.91 -3.07 -1.45
C GLN A 48 9.60 -2.49 -2.84
N ILE A 49 10.27 -2.95 -3.90
CA ILE A 49 10.13 -2.41 -5.26
C ILE A 49 8.68 -2.45 -5.74
N ASP A 50 7.99 -3.55 -5.49
CA ASP A 50 6.59 -3.72 -5.90
C ASP A 50 5.65 -2.76 -5.17
N TYR A 51 6.04 -2.28 -3.99
CA TYR A 51 5.29 -1.32 -3.19
C TYR A 51 5.62 0.15 -3.55
N PHE A 52 6.66 0.40 -4.33
CA PHE A 52 6.93 1.72 -4.94
C PHE A 52 6.10 1.98 -6.19
N ALA A 53 5.61 0.93 -6.84
CA ALA A 53 4.84 1.04 -8.06
C ALA A 53 3.64 1.97 -7.87
N LEU A 54 3.46 2.87 -8.83
CA LEU A 54 2.25 3.68 -8.90
C LEU A 54 1.06 2.74 -9.13
N PRO A 55 -0.11 3.03 -8.51
CA PRO A 55 -1.32 2.32 -8.87
C PRO A 55 -1.60 2.50 -10.36
N GLU A 56 -2.27 1.51 -10.94
CA GLU A 56 -2.84 1.66 -12.27
C GLU A 56 -3.75 2.89 -12.33
N THR A 57 -3.80 3.53 -13.49
CA THR A 57 -4.67 4.68 -13.71
C THR A 57 -6.12 4.27 -13.50
N SER A 58 -6.72 4.75 -12.42
CA SER A 58 -8.13 4.53 -12.15
C SER A 58 -8.96 5.32 -13.15
N ASN A 59 -9.88 4.65 -13.85
CA ASN A 59 -10.90 5.30 -14.68
C ASN A 59 -11.99 6.01 -13.84
N ARG A 60 -11.89 6.00 -12.51
CA ARG A 60 -12.85 6.67 -11.63
C ARG A 60 -12.41 8.12 -11.40
N PRO A 61 -13.31 9.11 -11.59
CA PRO A 61 -12.98 10.50 -11.32
C PRO A 61 -12.65 10.71 -9.83
N TYR A 62 -11.67 11.57 -9.55
CA TYR A 62 -11.30 11.95 -8.19
C TYR A 62 -12.47 12.68 -7.52
N ARG A 63 -12.93 12.18 -6.37
CA ARG A 63 -13.99 12.79 -5.57
C ARG A 63 -13.41 13.44 -4.33
N THR A 64 -13.65 14.73 -4.15
CA THR A 64 -13.37 15.46 -2.91
C THR A 64 -14.66 15.67 -2.12
N PHE A 65 -14.56 15.62 -0.79
CA PHE A 65 -15.67 15.92 0.13
C PHE A 65 -15.40 17.19 0.95
N CYS A 66 -14.38 17.98 0.58
CA CYS A 66 -13.93 19.16 1.31
C CYS A 66 -14.85 20.40 1.14
N GLY A 67 -16.15 20.19 0.94
CA GLY A 67 -17.12 21.23 0.55
C GLY A 67 -18.39 21.25 1.39
N THR A 68 -18.26 21.13 2.71
CA THR A 68 -19.26 21.67 3.66
C THR A 68 -18.72 22.96 4.25
#